data_AF-A0A5S4ZUF0-F1
#
_entry.id   AF-A0A5S4ZUF0-F1
#
_cell.length_a   1.000
_cell.length_b   1.000
_cell.length_c   1.000
_cell.angle_alpha   90.00
_cell.angle_beta   90.00
_cell.angle_gamma   90.00
#
_symmetry.space_group_name_H-M   'P 1'
#
loop_
_entity.id
_entity.type
_entity.pdbx_description
1 polymer ?
#
loop_
_entity_poly.entity_id
_entity_poly.type
_entity_poly.pdbx_seq_one_letter_code
_entity_poly.pdbx_strand_id
1 'polypeptide(L)'
;MTRLRSVKKIFAVIISTIILLSAALILLPGSAARAQAKTLYWGSRGSEVTVLQQKLKQWGYFHGFVDGAYGSATYRAVVDFQRKNGLRADGIVGPQTRAALGMGGGKNITGAGTTQYVDRGFWETSRDIQLLARVIEGEAADEPYSGKLAVGAVILNRVKSSAFPNTLSGVIYQPHAFESVTNGQYNRPLTSESLQAARQAMAGMDPTGGATFFWNPSKPVSPWIWSRNIITRIGRHVFAR
;
A
#
# COMPACT_ATOMS: atom_id res chain seq x y z
N MET A 1 -30.16 -58.88 42.51
CA MET A 1 -29.79 -58.82 41.07
C MET A 1 -29.70 -57.38 40.51
N THR A 2 -29.29 -56.40 41.32
CA THR A 2 -29.45 -54.96 40.96
C THR A 2 -28.13 -54.18 40.89
N ARG A 3 -27.03 -54.68 41.47
CA ARG A 3 -25.72 -53.98 41.46
C ARG A 3 -24.90 -54.15 40.17
N LEU A 4 -25.11 -55.23 39.39
CA LEU A 4 -24.30 -55.52 38.19
C LEU A 4 -24.75 -54.73 36.94
N ARG A 5 -25.94 -54.13 36.94
CA ARG A 5 -26.47 -53.35 35.81
C ARG A 5 -26.02 -51.88 35.82
N SER A 6 -25.68 -51.30 36.97
CA SER A 6 -25.21 -49.91 37.05
C SER A 6 -23.76 -49.73 36.63
N VAL A 7 -22.87 -50.69 36.91
CA VAL A 7 -21.44 -50.58 36.53
C VAL A 7 -21.25 -50.61 35.01
N LYS A 8 -22.07 -51.41 34.29
CA LYS A 8 -22.06 -51.45 32.81
C LYS A 8 -22.54 -50.15 32.16
N LYS A 9 -23.45 -49.40 32.80
CA LYS A 9 -23.92 -48.09 32.30
C LYS A 9 -22.88 -46.99 32.52
N ILE A 10 -22.12 -47.05 33.61
CA ILE A 10 -21.07 -46.06 33.92
C ILE A 10 -19.84 -46.27 33.00
N PHE A 11 -19.46 -47.51 32.70
CA PHE A 11 -18.39 -47.80 31.74
C PHE A 11 -18.75 -47.45 30.28
N ALA A 12 -20.02 -47.58 29.87
CA ALA A 12 -20.46 -47.20 28.53
C ALA A 12 -20.46 -45.67 28.30
N VAL A 13 -20.66 -44.87 29.35
CA VAL A 13 -20.62 -43.40 29.26
C VAL A 13 -19.19 -42.86 29.21
N ILE A 14 -18.22 -43.53 29.86
CA ILE A 14 -16.82 -43.09 29.90
C ILE A 14 -16.06 -43.42 28.59
N ILE A 15 -16.49 -44.45 27.84
CA ILE A 15 -15.90 -44.76 26.51
C ILE A 15 -16.52 -43.91 25.38
N SER A 16 -17.75 -43.40 25.56
CA SER A 16 -18.39 -42.48 24.60
C SER A 16 -17.78 -41.06 24.63
N THR A 17 -17.25 -40.62 25.77
CA THR A 17 -16.61 -39.30 25.90
C THR A 17 -15.14 -39.26 25.46
N ILE A 18 -14.50 -40.42 25.24
CA ILE A 18 -13.10 -40.49 24.75
C ILE A 18 -13.05 -40.63 23.21
N ILE A 19 -14.14 -41.07 22.57
CA ILE A 19 -14.24 -41.12 21.09
C ILE A 19 -14.72 -39.78 20.50
N LEU A 20 -15.24 -38.86 21.33
CA LEU A 20 -15.51 -37.47 20.93
C LEU A 20 -14.33 -36.51 21.16
N LEU A 21 -13.15 -37.02 21.58
CA LEU A 21 -11.91 -36.23 21.68
C LEU A 21 -10.83 -36.61 20.66
N SER A 22 -11.16 -37.44 19.65
CA SER A 22 -10.23 -37.81 18.56
C SER A 22 -10.72 -37.44 17.16
N ALA A 23 -11.88 -36.78 17.03
CA ALA A 23 -12.41 -36.28 15.76
C ALA A 23 -12.22 -34.76 15.56
N ALA A 24 -11.22 -34.15 16.20
CA ALA A 24 -10.91 -32.72 16.08
C ALA A 24 -9.51 -32.44 15.52
N LEU A 25 -8.97 -33.31 14.65
CA LEU A 25 -7.60 -33.17 14.13
C LEU A 25 -7.45 -32.94 12.62
N ILE A 26 -8.50 -32.82 11.82
CA ILE A 26 -8.30 -32.51 10.39
C ILE A 26 -9.32 -31.47 9.92
N LEU A 27 -8.96 -30.21 10.12
CA LEU A 27 -9.22 -29.08 9.22
C LEU A 27 -8.53 -27.84 9.82
N LEU A 28 -7.19 -27.89 9.90
CA LEU A 28 -6.45 -26.64 9.86
C LEU A 28 -6.73 -26.07 8.46
N PRO A 29 -7.35 -24.88 8.30
CA PRO A 29 -7.17 -24.16 7.06
C PRO A 29 -5.66 -23.99 6.93
N GLY A 30 -5.07 -24.65 5.91
CA GLY A 30 -3.67 -24.47 5.59
C GLY A 30 -3.45 -22.97 5.60
N SER A 31 -2.66 -22.50 6.57
CA SER A 31 -2.19 -21.13 6.57
C SER A 31 -1.49 -21.02 5.24
N ALA A 32 -2.15 -20.40 4.25
CA ALA A 32 -1.53 -20.08 3.00
C ALA A 32 -0.28 -19.32 3.40
N ALA A 33 0.86 -19.99 3.33
CA ALA A 33 2.15 -19.39 3.59
C ALA A 33 2.17 -18.21 2.63
N ARG A 34 1.93 -17.00 3.18
CA ARG A 34 2.01 -15.77 2.40
C ARG A 34 3.37 -15.86 1.75
N ALA A 35 3.40 -16.02 0.43
CA ALA A 35 4.64 -16.16 -0.32
C ALA A 35 5.54 -15.01 0.12
N GLN A 36 6.56 -15.32 0.94
CA GLN A 36 7.37 -14.30 1.57
C GLN A 36 8.13 -13.63 0.44
N ALA A 37 7.79 -12.38 0.15
CA ALA A 37 8.41 -11.65 -0.94
C ALA A 37 9.93 -11.67 -0.73
N LYS A 38 10.66 -12.09 -1.77
CA LYS A 38 12.10 -12.38 -1.68
C LYS A 38 12.84 -11.14 -1.16
N THR A 39 13.62 -11.32 -0.10
CA THR A 39 14.51 -10.27 0.43
C THR A 39 15.61 -9.99 -0.57
N LEU A 40 15.84 -8.72 -0.92
CA LEU A 40 16.95 -8.31 -1.80
C LEU A 40 18.08 -7.71 -0.96
N TYR A 41 19.30 -8.04 -1.33
CA TYR A 41 20.53 -7.63 -0.66
C TYR A 41 21.70 -7.66 -1.65
N TRP A 42 22.89 -7.23 -1.22
CA TRP A 42 24.09 -7.24 -2.03
C TRP A 42 24.29 -8.59 -2.75
N GLY A 43 24.57 -8.53 -4.06
CA GLY A 43 24.74 -9.71 -4.91
C GLY A 43 23.43 -10.30 -5.45
N SER A 44 22.26 -9.86 -4.98
CA SER A 44 20.98 -10.20 -5.60
C SER A 44 20.93 -9.76 -7.06
N ARG A 45 20.27 -10.55 -7.92
CA ARG A 45 20.09 -10.23 -9.34
C ARG A 45 18.67 -10.53 -9.80
N GLY A 46 18.27 -9.92 -10.91
CA GLY A 46 17.03 -10.23 -11.63
C GLY A 46 16.01 -9.10 -11.60
N SER A 47 14.81 -9.40 -12.10
CA SER A 47 13.74 -8.42 -12.34
C SER A 47 13.33 -7.63 -11.08
N GLU A 48 13.35 -8.26 -9.90
CA GLU A 48 13.04 -7.54 -8.65
C GLU A 48 14.11 -6.49 -8.28
N VAL A 49 15.37 -6.73 -8.62
CA VAL A 49 16.44 -5.74 -8.43
C VAL A 49 16.33 -4.62 -9.46
N THR A 50 15.92 -4.93 -10.70
CA THR A 50 15.59 -3.91 -11.71
C THR A 50 14.49 -2.99 -11.20
N VAL A 51 13.41 -3.55 -10.63
CA VAL A 51 12.31 -2.76 -10.06
C VAL A 51 12.77 -1.92 -8.88
N LEU A 52 13.60 -2.49 -7.99
CA LEU A 52 14.20 -1.76 -6.88
C LEU A 52 15.01 -0.55 -7.38
N GLN A 53 15.94 -0.77 -8.31
CA GLN A 53 16.79 0.28 -8.88
C GLN A 53 15.96 1.35 -9.59
N GLN A 54 14.92 0.97 -10.33
CA GLN A 54 13.99 1.90 -10.97
C GLN A 54 13.30 2.79 -9.93
N LYS A 55 12.77 2.20 -8.86
CA LYS A 55 12.12 2.96 -7.78
C LYS A 55 13.10 3.89 -7.07
N LEU A 56 14.27 3.39 -6.67
CA LEU A 56 15.29 4.23 -6.05
C LEU A 56 15.74 5.35 -6.99
N LYS A 57 15.79 5.11 -8.30
CA LYS A 57 16.14 6.11 -9.32
C LYS A 57 15.06 7.18 -9.46
N GLN A 58 13.81 6.74 -9.58
CA GLN A 58 12.62 7.60 -9.59
C GLN A 58 12.57 8.49 -8.34
N TRP A 59 13.04 7.96 -7.21
CA TRP A 59 13.01 8.64 -5.91
C TRP A 59 14.30 9.44 -5.63
N GLY A 60 15.21 9.53 -6.60
CA GLY A 60 16.43 10.34 -6.49
C GLY A 60 17.52 9.74 -5.59
N TYR A 61 17.37 8.50 -5.13
CA TYR A 61 18.37 7.79 -4.33
C TYR A 61 19.41 7.05 -5.18
N PHE A 62 19.07 6.70 -6.43
CA PHE A 62 19.93 5.92 -7.32
C PHE A 62 20.18 6.64 -8.66
N HIS A 63 21.45 6.98 -8.93
CA HIS A 63 21.84 7.65 -10.17
C HIS A 63 22.52 6.72 -11.19
N GLY A 64 22.73 5.45 -10.83
CA GLY A 64 23.37 4.46 -11.70
C GLY A 64 22.48 3.90 -12.81
N PHE A 65 23.03 2.94 -13.56
CA PHE A 65 22.27 2.18 -14.55
C PHE A 65 21.36 1.16 -13.88
N VAL A 66 20.16 0.97 -14.44
CA VAL A 66 19.24 -0.08 -14.00
C VAL A 66 19.63 -1.36 -14.74
N ASP A 67 20.51 -2.13 -14.13
CA ASP A 67 21.10 -3.35 -14.71
C ASP A 67 20.55 -4.65 -14.08
N GLY A 68 19.68 -4.52 -13.06
CA GLY A 68 19.15 -5.67 -12.33
C GLY A 68 20.18 -6.39 -11.46
N ALA A 69 21.32 -5.76 -11.16
CA ALA A 69 22.36 -6.28 -10.28
C ALA A 69 22.51 -5.43 -9.03
N TYR A 70 22.33 -6.05 -7.86
CA TYR A 70 22.42 -5.35 -6.58
C TYR A 70 23.89 -5.21 -6.18
N GLY A 71 24.56 -4.20 -6.73
CA GLY A 71 25.95 -3.85 -6.42
C GLY A 71 26.08 -2.65 -5.46
N SER A 72 27.29 -2.08 -5.40
CA SER A 72 27.65 -0.99 -4.47
C SER A 72 26.80 0.27 -4.62
N ALA A 73 26.44 0.64 -5.85
CA ALA A 73 25.59 1.80 -6.10
C ALA A 73 24.15 1.56 -5.59
N THR A 74 23.58 0.37 -5.83
CA THR A 74 22.24 0.01 -5.34
C THR A 74 22.21 -0.08 -3.82
N TYR A 75 23.25 -0.65 -3.21
CA TYR A 75 23.40 -0.70 -1.75
C TYR A 75 23.38 0.69 -1.12
N ARG A 76 24.20 1.62 -1.62
CA ARG A 76 24.22 3.00 -1.12
C ARG A 76 22.87 3.68 -1.25
N ALA A 77 22.19 3.48 -2.38
CA ALA A 77 20.86 4.03 -2.61
C ALA A 77 19.82 3.47 -1.62
N VAL A 78 19.85 2.17 -1.33
CA VAL A 78 18.96 1.55 -0.34
C VAL A 78 19.26 2.04 1.07
N VAL A 79 20.53 2.12 1.45
CA VAL A 79 20.93 2.64 2.78
C VAL A 79 20.47 4.09 2.94
N ASP A 80 20.68 4.94 1.92
CA ASP A 80 20.25 6.33 1.97
C ASP A 80 18.72 6.45 2.02
N PHE A 81 18.01 5.64 1.24
CA PHE A 81 16.57 5.49 1.33
C PHE A 81 16.12 5.09 2.74
N GLN A 82 16.70 4.03 3.31
CA GLN A 82 16.35 3.56 4.65
C GLN A 82 16.59 4.65 5.71
N ARG A 83 17.73 5.33 5.68
CA ARG A 83 18.05 6.42 6.62
C ARG A 83 17.03 7.56 6.54
N LYS A 84 16.74 8.05 5.33
CA LYS A 84 15.80 9.17 5.15
C LYS A 84 14.35 8.81 5.47
N ASN A 85 14.02 7.52 5.50
CA ASN A 85 12.67 7.03 5.78
C ASN A 85 12.53 6.37 7.16
N GLY A 86 13.48 6.59 8.08
CA GLY A 86 13.39 6.12 9.46
C GLY A 86 13.45 4.60 9.62
N LEU A 87 14.02 3.89 8.64
CA LEU A 87 14.20 2.45 8.66
C LEU A 87 15.61 2.09 9.18
N ARG A 88 15.78 0.84 9.60
CA ARG A 88 17.11 0.29 9.85
C ARG A 88 17.94 0.37 8.55
N ALA A 89 19.03 1.12 8.59
CA ALA A 89 19.90 1.40 7.45
C ALA A 89 20.95 0.31 7.21
N ASP A 90 20.49 -0.93 7.01
CA ASP A 90 21.34 -2.13 6.83
C ASP A 90 21.59 -2.49 5.35
N GLY A 91 20.94 -1.79 4.42
CA GLY A 91 20.97 -2.07 2.98
C GLY A 91 20.16 -3.31 2.58
N ILE A 92 19.37 -3.88 3.49
CA ILE A 92 18.55 -5.07 3.22
C ILE A 92 17.14 -4.63 2.85
N VAL A 93 16.71 -5.04 1.65
CA VAL A 93 15.35 -4.81 1.17
C VAL A 93 14.44 -5.95 1.64
N GLY A 94 14.24 -5.99 2.96
CA GLY A 94 13.29 -6.88 3.63
C GLY A 94 11.85 -6.35 3.59
N PRO A 95 10.89 -7.00 4.27
CA PRO A 95 9.47 -6.65 4.20
C PRO A 95 9.16 -5.18 4.49
N GLN A 96 9.79 -4.58 5.50
CA GLN A 96 9.60 -3.17 5.86
C GLN A 96 10.12 -2.23 4.77
N THR A 97 11.35 -2.46 4.28
CA THR A 97 11.94 -1.69 3.18
C THR A 97 11.11 -1.84 1.89
N ARG A 98 10.63 -3.05 1.59
CA ARG A 98 9.76 -3.31 0.42
C ARG A 98 8.42 -2.59 0.54
N ALA A 99 7.82 -2.60 1.72
CA ALA A 99 6.58 -1.87 1.97
C ALA A 99 6.80 -0.36 1.79
N ALA A 100 7.87 0.18 2.37
CA ALA A 100 8.25 1.58 2.22
C ALA A 100 8.57 1.94 0.75
N LEU A 101 9.14 1.02 -0.02
CA LEU A 101 9.37 1.18 -1.46
C LEU A 101 8.09 0.97 -2.31
N GLY A 102 6.98 0.54 -1.73
CA GLY A 102 5.78 0.14 -2.48
C GLY A 102 6.03 -1.06 -3.42
N MET A 103 6.95 -1.95 -3.04
CA MET A 103 7.30 -3.21 -3.72
C MET A 103 6.58 -4.44 -3.14
N GLY A 104 5.55 -4.22 -2.31
CA GLY A 104 4.77 -5.28 -1.67
C GLY A 104 3.70 -5.84 -2.60
N GLY A 105 3.78 -7.15 -2.91
CA GLY A 105 2.69 -7.92 -3.51
C GLY A 105 2.63 -7.95 -5.03
N GLY A 106 3.67 -8.47 -5.68
CA GLY A 106 3.53 -8.96 -7.06
C GLY A 106 2.71 -10.24 -7.06
N LYS A 107 1.49 -10.20 -7.62
CA LYS A 107 0.80 -11.42 -8.05
C LYS A 107 1.73 -12.09 -9.08
N ASN A 108 2.34 -13.21 -8.73
CA ASN A 108 3.11 -14.01 -9.67
C ASN A 108 2.19 -14.29 -10.86
N ILE A 109 2.53 -13.77 -12.04
CA ILE A 109 1.89 -14.21 -13.28
C ILE A 109 2.49 -15.57 -13.58
N THR A 110 1.95 -16.61 -12.94
CA THR A 110 2.12 -17.98 -13.40
C THR A 110 1.25 -18.12 -14.64
N GLY A 111 1.86 -17.98 -15.80
CA GLY A 111 1.21 -18.16 -17.09
C GLY A 111 2.27 -18.40 -18.15
N ALA A 112 2.55 -19.67 -18.40
CA ALA A 112 3.32 -20.11 -19.55
C ALA A 112 2.67 -19.57 -20.84
N GLY A 113 3.48 -19.03 -21.75
CA GLY A 113 3.07 -18.77 -23.13
C GLY A 113 3.15 -17.31 -23.57
N THR A 114 4.18 -17.06 -24.37
CA THR A 114 4.27 -16.04 -25.43
C THR A 114 4.78 -14.64 -25.07
N THR A 115 5.76 -14.24 -25.85
CA THR A 115 6.66 -13.09 -25.76
C THR A 115 5.98 -11.81 -26.30
N GLN A 116 6.13 -10.70 -25.57
CA GLN A 116 6.09 -9.27 -26.01
C GLN A 116 4.69 -8.65 -26.15
N TYR A 117 4.35 -7.47 -25.60
CA TYR A 117 5.10 -6.25 -25.28
C TYR A 117 4.97 -5.85 -23.81
N VAL A 118 6.08 -5.54 -23.12
CA VAL A 118 6.02 -4.82 -21.84
C VAL A 118 5.92 -3.33 -22.11
N ASP A 119 4.69 -2.84 -22.20
CA ASP A 119 4.43 -1.41 -22.11
C ASP A 119 4.82 -0.95 -20.70
N ARG A 120 6.02 -0.37 -20.58
CA ARG A 120 6.53 0.23 -19.33
C ARG A 120 5.57 1.28 -18.77
N GLY A 121 4.73 1.89 -19.61
CA GLY A 121 3.70 2.84 -19.18
C GLY A 121 2.51 2.18 -18.49
N PHE A 122 2.11 0.97 -18.87
CA PHE A 122 0.94 0.29 -18.31
C PHE A 122 1.18 -0.23 -16.87
N TRP A 123 2.39 -0.72 -16.59
CA TRP A 123 2.76 -1.22 -15.25
C TRP A 123 3.04 -0.10 -14.25
N GLU A 124 3.64 1.02 -14.67
CA GLU A 124 3.78 2.23 -13.85
C GLU A 124 2.40 2.85 -13.58
N THR A 125 1.58 3.06 -14.63
CA THR A 125 0.21 3.58 -14.50
C THR A 125 -0.63 2.71 -13.55
N SER A 126 -0.51 1.38 -13.63
CA SER A 126 -1.22 0.47 -12.73
C SER A 126 -0.76 0.56 -11.27
N ARG A 127 0.52 0.82 -11.00
CA ARG A 127 1.06 0.98 -9.64
C ARG A 127 0.74 2.36 -9.06
N ASP A 128 0.85 3.41 -9.86
CA ASP A 128 0.54 4.78 -9.46
C ASP A 128 -0.97 4.95 -9.23
N ILE A 129 -1.80 4.35 -10.08
CA ILE A 129 -3.26 4.26 -9.83
C ILE A 129 -3.53 3.56 -8.52
N GLN A 130 -2.88 2.42 -8.23
CA GLN A 130 -3.09 1.72 -6.96
C GLN A 130 -2.59 2.53 -5.76
N LEU A 131 -1.45 3.21 -5.88
CA LEU A 131 -0.91 4.06 -4.82
C LEU A 131 -1.85 5.23 -4.54
N LEU A 132 -2.28 5.94 -5.58
CA LEU A 132 -3.24 7.04 -5.50
C LEU A 132 -4.59 6.56 -4.94
N ALA A 133 -5.11 5.44 -5.42
CA ALA A 133 -6.36 4.85 -4.95
C ALA A 133 -6.31 4.47 -3.48
N ARG A 134 -5.17 3.98 -2.96
CA ARG A 134 -5.01 3.66 -1.54
C ARG A 134 -5.13 4.89 -0.65
N VAL A 135 -4.57 6.01 -1.09
CA VAL A 135 -4.69 7.28 -0.35
C VAL A 135 -6.11 7.85 -0.49
N ILE A 136 -6.71 7.82 -1.68
CA ILE A 136 -8.11 8.23 -1.87
C ILE A 136 -9.04 7.41 -0.96
N GLU A 137 -8.85 6.10 -0.88
CA GLU A 137 -9.61 5.23 0.02
C GLU A 137 -9.41 5.64 1.49
N GLY A 138 -8.16 5.90 1.89
CA GLY A 138 -7.84 6.29 3.25
C GLY A 138 -8.38 7.65 3.68
N GLU A 139 -8.42 8.62 2.76
CA GLU A 139 -8.80 10.01 3.05
C GLU A 139 -10.27 10.32 2.74
N ALA A 140 -10.90 9.57 1.84
CA ALA A 140 -12.19 9.93 1.25
C ALA A 140 -13.14 8.73 1.04
N ALA A 141 -12.95 7.58 1.71
CA ALA A 141 -13.86 6.43 1.61
C ALA A 141 -15.34 6.82 1.77
N ASP A 142 -15.64 7.62 2.80
CA ASP A 142 -17.01 8.05 3.15
C ASP A 142 -17.47 9.33 2.41
N GLU A 143 -16.70 9.82 1.43
CA GLU A 143 -17.07 10.98 0.62
C GLU A 143 -17.85 10.58 -0.64
N PRO A 144 -18.68 11.47 -1.21
CA PRO A 144 -19.23 11.25 -2.55
C PRO A 144 -18.12 11.07 -3.58
N TYR A 145 -18.42 10.46 -4.72
CA TYR A 145 -17.45 10.20 -5.78
C TYR A 145 -16.64 11.45 -6.20
N SER A 146 -17.29 12.62 -6.26
CA SER A 146 -16.62 13.90 -6.53
C SER A 146 -15.57 14.27 -5.47
N GLY A 147 -15.78 13.91 -4.21
CA GLY A 147 -14.81 14.12 -3.12
C GLY A 147 -13.62 13.16 -3.21
N LYS A 148 -13.84 11.90 -3.61
CA LYS A 148 -12.77 10.93 -3.90
C LYS A 148 -11.87 11.42 -5.05
N LEU A 149 -12.50 11.87 -6.14
CA LEU A 149 -11.79 12.46 -7.28
C LEU A 149 -11.03 13.73 -6.88
N ALA A 150 -11.63 14.58 -6.06
CA ALA A 150 -11.02 15.82 -5.56
C ALA A 150 -9.73 15.58 -4.76
N VAL A 151 -9.72 14.58 -3.87
CA VAL A 151 -8.49 14.19 -3.14
C VAL A 151 -7.40 13.74 -4.12
N GLY A 152 -7.77 12.91 -5.10
CA GLY A 152 -6.84 12.48 -6.15
C GLY A 152 -6.24 13.65 -6.94
N ALA A 153 -7.08 14.63 -7.30
CA ALA A 153 -6.65 15.81 -8.02
C ALA A 153 -5.71 16.69 -7.19
N VAL A 154 -5.98 16.92 -5.89
CA VAL A 154 -5.08 17.66 -4.99
C VAL A 154 -3.70 17.02 -4.94
N ILE A 155 -3.62 15.70 -4.83
CA ILE A 155 -2.34 14.97 -4.81
C ILE A 155 -1.56 15.25 -6.09
N LEU A 156 -2.21 15.21 -7.25
CA LEU A 156 -1.57 15.49 -8.54
C LEU A 156 -1.23 16.97 -8.75
N ASN A 157 -2.01 17.88 -8.18
CA ASN A 157 -1.71 19.31 -8.17
C ASN A 157 -0.44 19.60 -7.35
N ARG A 158 -0.24 18.89 -6.23
CA ARG A 158 1.02 18.93 -5.49
C ARG A 158 2.18 18.43 -6.35
N VAL A 159 2.03 17.30 -7.04
CA VAL A 159 3.08 16.77 -7.94
C VAL A 159 3.48 17.78 -9.02
N LYS A 160 2.53 18.56 -9.55
CA LYS A 160 2.77 19.60 -10.57
C LYS A 160 3.35 20.90 -10.00
N SER A 161 3.22 21.13 -8.70
CA SER A 161 3.63 22.38 -8.06
C SER A 161 5.07 22.31 -7.57
N SER A 162 5.84 23.38 -7.82
CA SER A 162 7.22 23.50 -7.31
C SER A 162 7.32 23.59 -5.79
N ALA A 163 6.19 23.82 -5.09
CA ALA A 163 6.14 23.88 -3.63
C ALA A 163 6.12 22.50 -2.95
N PHE A 164 5.98 21.41 -3.73
CA PHE A 164 5.89 20.04 -3.22
C PHE A 164 6.85 19.12 -3.99
N PRO A 165 7.08 17.88 -3.52
CA PRO A 165 7.81 16.89 -4.28
C PRO A 165 7.17 16.64 -5.66
N ASN A 166 8.00 16.50 -6.69
CA ASN A 166 7.58 16.33 -8.07
C ASN A 166 7.27 14.88 -8.46
N THR A 167 6.97 14.01 -7.48
CA THR A 167 6.59 12.61 -7.71
C THR A 167 5.39 12.24 -6.84
N LEU A 168 4.53 11.35 -7.35
CA LEU A 168 3.34 10.89 -6.64
C LEU A 168 3.68 10.30 -5.26
N SER A 169 4.68 9.42 -5.20
CA SER A 169 5.17 8.86 -3.94
C SER A 169 5.75 9.93 -3.02
N GLY A 170 6.52 10.88 -3.57
CA GLY A 170 7.11 11.97 -2.80
C GLY A 170 6.05 12.80 -2.09
N VAL A 171 4.94 13.12 -2.76
CA VAL A 171 3.79 13.81 -2.16
C VAL A 171 3.08 12.95 -1.12
N ILE A 172 2.81 11.68 -1.43
CA ILE A 172 2.03 10.78 -0.57
C ILE A 172 2.76 10.46 0.74
N TYR A 173 4.08 10.32 0.71
CA TYR A 173 4.88 9.96 1.88
C TYR A 173 5.47 11.16 2.63
N GLN A 174 5.08 12.40 2.30
CA GLN A 174 5.47 13.55 3.12
C GLN A 174 4.99 13.35 4.56
N PRO A 175 5.83 13.63 5.58
CA PRO A 175 5.43 13.50 6.97
C PRO A 175 4.13 14.25 7.26
N HIS A 176 3.16 13.55 7.84
CA HIS A 176 1.84 14.09 8.22
C HIS A 176 0.98 14.63 7.06
N ALA A 177 1.31 14.34 5.80
CA ALA A 177 0.49 14.81 4.67
C ALA A 177 -0.83 14.03 4.52
N PHE A 178 -0.84 12.75 4.91
CA PHE A 178 -1.99 11.86 4.86
C PHE A 178 -2.02 10.99 6.12
N GLU A 179 -3.10 11.09 6.90
CA GLU A 179 -3.26 10.34 8.14
C GLU A 179 -3.31 8.84 7.85
N SER A 180 -3.98 8.46 6.75
CA SER A 180 -4.15 7.08 6.29
C SER A 180 -2.86 6.34 5.96
N VAL A 181 -1.82 7.08 5.53
CA VAL A 181 -0.48 6.54 5.28
C VAL A 181 0.22 6.24 6.60
N THR A 182 0.10 7.15 7.57
CA THR A 182 0.76 7.06 8.87
C THR A 182 0.17 5.95 9.74
N ASN A 183 -1.16 5.78 9.73
CA ASN A 183 -1.86 4.78 10.56
C ASN A 183 -2.05 3.41 9.86
N GLY A 184 -1.48 3.24 8.66
CA GLY A 184 -1.53 1.99 7.90
C GLY A 184 -2.88 1.67 7.24
N GLN A 185 -3.90 2.55 7.35
CA GLN A 185 -5.21 2.35 6.73
C GLN A 185 -5.14 2.33 5.20
N TYR A 186 -4.09 2.89 4.59
CA TYR A 186 -3.83 2.76 3.15
C TYR A 186 -3.65 1.29 2.67
N ASN A 187 -3.50 0.32 3.58
CA ASN A 187 -3.45 -1.12 3.26
C ASN A 187 -4.83 -1.79 3.16
N ARG A 188 -5.93 -1.04 3.31
CA ARG A 188 -7.30 -1.57 3.18
C ARG A 188 -7.57 -2.05 1.75
N PRO A 189 -8.55 -2.97 1.57
CA PRO A 189 -9.00 -3.36 0.24
C PRO A 189 -9.44 -2.14 -0.58
N LEU A 190 -8.95 -2.04 -1.82
CA LEU A 190 -9.35 -0.97 -2.72
C LEU A 190 -10.78 -1.18 -3.21
N THR A 191 -11.56 -0.11 -3.21
CA THR A 191 -12.89 -0.08 -3.84
C THR A 191 -12.78 0.25 -5.34
N SER A 192 -13.81 -0.14 -6.11
CA SER A 192 -13.93 0.24 -7.51
C SER A 192 -13.99 1.76 -7.68
N GLU A 193 -14.66 2.46 -6.77
CA GLU A 193 -14.76 3.92 -6.76
C GLU A 193 -13.40 4.59 -6.59
N SER A 194 -12.60 4.18 -5.60
CA SER A 194 -11.27 4.77 -5.37
C SER A 194 -10.30 4.51 -6.53
N LEU A 195 -10.38 3.33 -7.15
CA LEU A 195 -9.63 3.04 -8.38
C LEU A 195 -10.08 3.89 -9.57
N GLN A 196 -11.39 4.11 -9.72
CA GLN A 196 -11.93 4.93 -10.80
C GLN A 196 -11.59 6.42 -10.60
N ALA A 197 -11.70 6.92 -9.38
CA ALA A 197 -11.30 8.28 -9.01
C ALA A 197 -9.81 8.51 -9.27
N ALA A 198 -8.94 7.57 -8.90
CA ALA A 198 -7.52 7.64 -9.21
C ALA A 198 -7.25 7.71 -10.72
N ARG A 199 -7.93 6.87 -11.52
CA ARG A 199 -7.81 6.91 -13.00
C ARG A 199 -8.24 8.25 -13.58
N GLN A 200 -9.37 8.79 -13.12
CA GLN A 200 -9.90 10.06 -13.61
C GLN A 200 -9.02 11.24 -13.21
N ALA A 201 -8.49 11.25 -11.99
CA ALA A 201 -7.51 12.25 -11.56
C ALA A 201 -6.24 12.19 -12.42
N MET A 202 -5.68 11.00 -12.65
CA MET A 202 -4.50 10.79 -13.52
C MET A 202 -4.75 11.20 -14.97
N ALA A 203 -6.00 11.10 -15.44
CA ALA A 203 -6.44 11.61 -16.74
C ALA A 203 -6.61 13.14 -16.78
N GLY A 204 -6.37 13.84 -15.67
CA GLY A 204 -6.40 15.29 -15.56
C GLY A 204 -7.73 15.88 -15.08
N MET A 205 -8.70 15.06 -14.66
CA MET A 205 -9.93 15.59 -14.08
C MET A 205 -9.68 16.19 -12.70
N ASP A 206 -10.02 17.47 -12.53
CA ASP A 206 -9.86 18.19 -11.27
C ASP A 206 -11.12 19.01 -10.93
N PRO A 207 -11.99 18.52 -10.03
CA PRO A 207 -13.18 19.25 -9.59
C PRO A 207 -12.86 20.36 -8.57
N THR A 208 -11.61 20.49 -8.12
CA THR A 208 -11.21 21.42 -7.05
C THR A 208 -10.77 22.78 -7.56
N GLY A 209 -10.55 22.93 -8.88
CA GLY A 209 -10.05 24.17 -9.47
C GLY A 209 -8.57 24.43 -9.17
N GLY A 210 -7.74 23.40 -9.03
CA GLY A 210 -6.30 23.54 -8.78
C GLY A 210 -5.91 23.60 -7.30
N ALA A 211 -6.73 23.05 -6.39
CA ALA A 211 -6.41 23.06 -4.96
C ALA A 211 -5.16 22.22 -4.66
N THR A 212 -4.37 22.66 -3.68
CA THR A 212 -3.21 21.91 -3.13
C THR A 212 -3.40 21.51 -1.67
N PHE A 213 -4.46 21.99 -1.02
CA PHE A 213 -4.82 21.69 0.36
C PHE A 213 -6.28 21.26 0.44
N PHE A 214 -6.59 20.35 1.37
CA PHE A 214 -7.95 20.05 1.78
C PHE A 214 -8.01 19.73 3.27
N TRP A 215 -9.17 19.95 3.90
CA TRP A 215 -9.43 19.55 5.28
C TRP A 215 -10.91 19.36 5.55
N ASN A 216 -11.23 18.59 6.59
CA ASN A 216 -12.59 18.47 7.11
C ASN A 216 -12.81 19.57 8.17
N PRO A 217 -13.70 20.56 7.95
CA PRO A 217 -13.90 21.68 8.86
C PRO A 217 -14.57 21.26 10.18
N SER A 218 -15.13 20.06 10.25
CA SER A 218 -15.72 19.49 11.47
C SER A 218 -14.69 18.80 12.39
N LYS A 219 -13.41 18.68 11.95
CA LYS A 219 -12.32 18.12 12.75
C LYS A 219 -11.38 19.24 13.24
N PRO A 220 -10.69 19.06 14.38
CA PRO A 220 -9.61 19.95 14.77
C PRO A 220 -8.52 19.99 13.69
N VAL A 221 -8.15 21.21 13.27
CA VAL A 221 -7.12 21.46 12.24
C VAL A 221 -6.27 22.65 12.66
N SER A 222 -5.06 22.75 12.11
CA SER A 222 -4.18 23.90 12.36
C SER A 222 -4.87 25.22 11.95
N PRO A 223 -4.87 26.28 12.79
CA PRO A 223 -5.43 27.58 12.42
C PRO A 223 -4.86 28.15 11.12
N TRP A 224 -3.60 27.82 10.80
CA TRP A 224 -2.95 28.22 9.54
C TRP A 224 -3.73 27.76 8.30
N ILE A 225 -4.40 26.61 8.33
CA ILE A 225 -5.11 26.09 7.14
C ILE A 225 -6.24 27.02 6.69
N TRP A 226 -6.86 27.75 7.64
CA TRP A 226 -7.92 28.71 7.36
C TRP A 226 -7.41 30.01 6.74
N SER A 227 -6.09 30.23 6.71
CA SER A 227 -5.47 31.36 5.98
C SER A 227 -5.29 31.09 4.49
N ARG A 228 -5.51 29.85 4.03
CA ARG A 228 -5.37 29.49 2.61
C ARG A 228 -6.52 30.08 1.80
N ASN A 229 -6.31 30.28 0.50
CA ASN A 229 -7.34 30.78 -0.40
C ASN A 229 -8.34 29.65 -0.70
N ILE A 230 -9.50 29.68 -0.03
CA ILE A 230 -10.56 28.68 -0.20
C ILE A 230 -11.16 28.78 -1.61
N ILE A 231 -11.16 27.66 -2.33
CA ILE A 231 -11.67 27.57 -3.70
C ILE A 231 -13.10 27.02 -3.69
N THR A 232 -13.31 25.89 -3.02
CA THR A 232 -14.60 25.20 -3.03
C THR A 232 -14.75 24.24 -1.84
N ARG A 233 -15.95 23.69 -1.66
CA ARG A 233 -16.25 22.60 -0.73
C ARG A 233 -16.91 21.46 -1.50
N ILE A 234 -16.37 20.26 -1.37
CA ILE A 234 -16.92 19.05 -2.00
C ILE A 234 -17.10 18.00 -0.89
N GLY A 235 -18.34 17.56 -0.70
CA GLY A 235 -18.70 16.71 0.43
C GLY A 235 -18.35 17.39 1.76
N ARG A 236 -17.61 16.69 2.62
CA ARG A 236 -17.18 17.20 3.93
C ARG A 236 -15.82 17.89 3.87
N HIS A 237 -15.16 18.01 2.72
CA HIS A 237 -13.86 18.65 2.60
C HIS A 237 -13.95 20.06 2.01
N VAL A 238 -13.23 21.00 2.62
CA VAL A 238 -12.89 22.30 2.05
C VAL A 238 -11.59 22.16 1.27
N PHE A 239 -11.51 22.77 0.10
CA PHE A 239 -10.35 22.74 -0.81
C PHE A 239 -9.79 24.14 -1.03
N ALA A 240 -8.47 24.29 -0.96
CA ALA A 240 -7.81 25.59 -1.02
C ALA A 240 -6.43 25.53 -1.70
N ARG A 241 -5.89 26.71 -2.02
CA ARG A 241 -4.51 26.94 -2.49
C ARG A 241 -3.75 27.88 -1.56
#